data_AF-A0A3Q8DC88-F1
#
_entry.id   AF-A0A3Q8DC88-F1
#
_cell.length_a   1.000
_cell.length_b   1.000
_cell.length_c   1.000
_cell.angle_alpha   90.00
_cell.angle_beta   90.00
_cell.angle_gamma   90.00
#
_symmetry.space_group_name_H-M   'P 1'
#
loop_
_entity.id
_entity.type
_entity.pdbx_description
1 polymer ?
#
loop_
_entity_poly.entity_id
_entity_poly.type
_entity_poly.pdbx_seq_one_letter_code
_entity_poly.pdbx_strand_id
1 'polypeptide(L)' 'MTTDDIENYFGNAERVADFFGITSEAVYQWRNRPGRLIPKGRAAEAAYRTGGGLVFHPELYEKK' A
#
# COMPACT_ATOMS: atom_id res chain seq x y z
N MET A 1 6.61 -1.96 1.19
CA MET A 1 5.42 -1.27 1.71
C MET A 1 4.31 -2.28 1.90
N THR A 2 3.84 -2.40 3.13
CA THR A 2 2.80 -3.33 3.57
C THR A 2 1.46 -2.61 3.72
N THR A 3 0.38 -3.36 3.94
CA THR A 3 -0.90 -2.79 4.34
C THR A 3 -0.80 -2.00 5.64
N ASP A 4 0.05 -2.44 6.56
CA ASP A 4 0.17 -1.83 7.88
C ASP A 4 0.91 -0.49 7.76
N ASP A 5 1.90 -0.37 6.88
CA ASP A 5 2.59 0.90 6.60
C ASP A 5 1.60 1.98 6.14
N ILE A 6 0.73 1.64 5.18
CA ILE A 6 -0.22 2.61 4.63
C ILE A 6 -1.38 2.87 5.59
N GLU A 7 -1.89 1.87 6.29
CA GLU A 7 -2.94 2.07 7.28
C GLU A 7 -2.45 2.90 8.47
N ASN A 8 -1.21 2.71 8.91
CA ASN A 8 -0.59 3.55 9.95
C ASN A 8 -0.39 5.00 9.47
N TYR A 9 -0.01 5.19 8.20
CA TYR A 9 0.20 6.52 7.64
C TYR A 9 -1.11 7.31 7.44
N PHE A 10 -2.14 6.67 6.87
CA PHE A 10 -3.43 7.32 6.58
C PHE A 10 -4.43 7.25 7.74
N GLY A 11 -4.25 6.29 8.65
CA GLY A 11 -5.01 6.09 9.89
C GLY A 11 -6.02 4.94 9.84
N ASN A 12 -6.58 4.61 8.67
CA ASN A 12 -7.51 3.49 8.49
C ASN A 12 -7.62 3.08 7.00
N ALA A 13 -8.30 1.95 6.75
CA ALA A 13 -8.48 1.41 5.41
C ALA A 13 -9.37 2.29 4.51
N GLU A 14 -10.33 3.02 5.08
CA GLU A 14 -11.19 3.94 4.31
C GLU A 14 -10.38 5.08 3.69
N ARG A 15 -9.51 5.72 4.48
CA ARG A 15 -8.65 6.80 3.99
C ARG A 15 -7.62 6.31 2.97
N VAL A 16 -7.13 5.08 3.13
CA VAL A 16 -6.30 4.44 2.11
C VAL A 16 -7.08 4.27 0.81
N ALA A 17 -8.31 3.78 0.88
CA ALA A 17 -9.16 3.57 -0.27
C ALA A 17 -9.45 4.88 -1.02
N ASP A 18 -9.79 5.94 -0.28
CA ASP A 18 -9.97 7.30 -0.80
C ASP A 18 -8.72 7.81 -1.51
N PHE A 19 -7.54 7.62 -0.90
CA PHE A 19 -6.27 8.01 -1.49
C PHE A 19 -6.03 7.33 -2.84
N PHE A 20 -6.29 6.04 -2.95
CA PHE A 20 -6.07 5.27 -4.19
C PHE A 20 -7.24 5.32 -5.18
N GLY A 21 -8.38 5.92 -4.81
CA GLY A 21 -9.60 5.90 -5.61
C GLY A 21 -10.16 4.49 -5.83
N ILE A 22 -10.09 3.64 -4.80
CA ILE A 22 -10.59 2.26 -4.80
C ILE A 22 -11.57 2.04 -3.64
N THR A 23 -12.10 0.83 -3.48
CA THR A 23 -12.95 0.49 -2.32
C THR A 23 -12.11 0.02 -1.13
N SER A 24 -12.65 0.14 0.08
CA SER A 24 -11.99 -0.37 1.30
C SER A 24 -11.85 -1.90 1.26
N GLU A 25 -12.77 -2.62 0.63
CA GLU A 25 -12.65 -4.06 0.39
C GLU A 25 -11.40 -4.40 -0.42
N ALA A 26 -11.06 -3.59 -1.44
CA ALA A 26 -9.84 -3.81 -2.21
C ALA A 26 -8.57 -3.65 -1.35
N VAL A 27 -8.58 -2.74 -0.38
CA VAL A 27 -7.51 -2.58 0.61
C VAL A 27 -7.44 -3.81 1.53
N TYR A 28 -8.58 -4.28 2.03
CA TYR A 28 -8.63 -5.49 2.86
C TYR A 28 -8.11 -6.72 2.13
N GLN A 29 -8.37 -6.86 0.81
CA GLN A 29 -7.81 -7.95 0.01
C GLN A 29 -6.28 -7.93 -0.07
N TRP A 30 -5.63 -6.77 0.10
CA TRP A 30 -4.17 -6.72 0.13
C TRP A 30 -3.57 -7.38 1.39
N ARG A 31 -4.33 -7.44 2.50
CA ARG A 31 -3.88 -8.11 3.73
C ARG A 31 -3.68 -9.62 3.54
N ASN A 32 -4.34 -10.20 2.54
CA ASN A 32 -4.22 -11.62 2.20
C ASN A 32 -3.00 -11.93 1.31
N ARG A 33 -2.26 -10.92 0.84
CA ARG A 33 -1.08 -11.12 -0.01
C ARG A 33 0.12 -11.59 0.83
N PRO A 34 1.05 -12.36 0.25
CA PRO A 34 2.28 -12.75 0.94
C PRO A 34 3.05 -11.54 1.49
N GLY A 35 3.46 -11.62 2.75
CA GLY A 35 4.12 -10.52 3.46
C GLY A 35 3.27 -9.27 3.61
N ARG A 36 1.94 -9.35 3.39
CA ARG A 36 0.99 -8.23 3.42
C ARG A 36 1.41 -7.06 2.54
N LEU A 37 2.21 -7.33 1.50
CA LEU A 37 2.67 -6.31 0.57
C LEU A 37 1.51 -5.83 -0.27
N ILE A 38 1.32 -4.52 -0.37
CA ILE A 38 0.37 -3.94 -1.34
C ILE A 38 0.90 -4.12 -2.77
N PRO A 39 0.09 -4.06 -3.84
CA PRO A 39 0.59 -4.22 -5.21
C PRO A 39 1.79 -3.31 -5.53
N LYS A 40 2.80 -3.83 -6.25
CA LYS A 40 4.03 -3.09 -6.59
C LYS A 40 3.75 -1.70 -7.18
N GLY A 41 2.82 -1.63 -8.14
CA GLY A 41 2.40 -0.35 -8.74
C GLY A 41 1.76 0.62 -7.74
N ARG A 42 0.98 0.12 -6.78
CA ARG A 42 0.35 0.93 -5.72
C ARG A 42 1.37 1.42 -4.70
N ALA A 43 2.39 0.62 -4.39
CA ALA A 43 3.49 1.05 -3.53
C ALA A 43 4.34 2.15 -4.19
N ALA A 44 4.63 2.03 -5.49
CA ALA A 44 5.31 3.09 -6.23
C ALA A 44 4.46 4.37 -6.32
N GLU A 45 3.16 4.23 -6.59
CA GLU A 45 2.19 5.33 -6.60
C GLU A 45 2.14 6.07 -5.26
N ALA A 46 2.04 5.33 -4.14
CA ALA A 46 2.01 5.91 -2.80
C ALA A 46 3.30 6.67 -2.48
N ALA A 47 4.47 6.10 -2.78
CA ALA A 47 5.73 6.77 -2.53
C ALA A 47 5.86 8.09 -3.31
N TYR A 48 5.44 8.10 -4.57
CA TYR A 48 5.44 9.29 -5.41
C TYR A 48 4.47 10.36 -4.87
N ARG A 49 3.21 9.99 -4.64
CA ARG A 49 2.14 10.94 -4.26
C ARG A 49 2.26 11.47 -2.83
N THR A 50 2.92 10.74 -1.93
CA THR A 50 3.21 11.20 -0.55
C THR A 50 4.52 12.00 -0.45
N GLY A 51 5.24 12.20 -1.56
CA GLY A 51 6.50 12.96 -1.55
C GLY A 51 7.56 12.33 -0.64
N GLY A 52 7.59 11.00 -0.53
CA GLY A 52 8.52 10.28 0.35
C GLY A 52 8.02 10.00 1.77
N GLY A 53 6.79 10.38 2.12
CA GLY A 53 6.17 9.99 3.40
C GLY A 53 5.97 8.47 3.55
N LEU A 54 5.82 7.77 2.43
CA LEU A 54 5.86 6.32 2.33
C LEU A 54 7.00 5.89 1.41
N VAL A 55 7.77 4.87 1.79
CA VAL A 55 8.97 4.43 1.05
C VAL A 55 8.67 3.19 0.21
N PHE A 56 9.01 3.26 -1.09
CA PHE A 56 8.91 2.13 -2.00
C PHE A 56 10.21 1.32 -2.02
N HIS A 57 10.10 0.05 -1.66
CA HIS A 57 11.18 -0.94 -1.62
C HIS A 57 10.97 -1.97 -2.73
N PRO A 58 11.53 -1.77 -3.94
CA PRO A 58 11.33 -2.66 -5.09
C PRO A 58 11.80 -4.11 -4.83
N GLU A 59 12.83 -4.29 -4.00
CA GLU A 59 13.43 -5.57 -3.62
C GLU A 59 12.45 -6.52 -2.92
N LEU A 60 11.42 -5.97 -2.26
CA LEU A 60 10.37 -6.78 -1.61
C LEU A 60 9.41 -7.44 -2.60
N TYR A 61 9.46 -7.04 -3.88
CA TYR A 61 8.55 -7.50 -4.93
C TYR A 61 9.21 -8.44 -5.95
N GLU A 62 10.49 -8.74 -5.79
CA GLU A 62 11.18 -9.68 -6.65
C GLU A 62 10.64 -11.10 -6.37
N LYS A 63 10.33 -11.83 -7.44
CA LYS A 63 9.97 -13.25 -7.32
C LYS A 63 11.25 -13.99 -6.94
N LYS A 64 11.23 -14.64 -5.77
CA LYS A 64 12.18 -15.71 -5.47
C LYS A 64 11.88 -16.93 -6.33
#